data_AF-A0A2K5P6D3-F1
#
_entry.id   AF-A0A2K5P6D3-F1
#
_cell.length_a   1.000
_cell.length_b   1.000
_cell.length_c   1.000
_cell.angle_alpha   90.00
_cell.angle_beta   90.00
_cell.angle_gamma   90.00
#
_symmetry.space_group_name_H-M   'P 1'
#
loop_
_entity.id
_entity.type
_entity.pdbx_description
1 polymer ?
#
loop_
_entity_poly.entity_id
_entity_poly.type
_entity_poly.pdbx_seq_one_letter_code
_entity_poly.pdbx_strand_id
1 'polypeptide(L)'
;MDTLCGSGELGSKFWDSNLSVHTDNPDLTPCFQNSLLAWVPCIYLWVALPCYLLYLRYHGRGYIILSRLSRLKTVLGVLLWCVSWADLFYSFHGLVHGRAPAPVFFVTPLVVGITMLLATLLIQYERLQGVQSSGVLIIFWFLCVVCDIIPFRSKILSAKAEGEISDPFRFTTFYIHFALVLCALILACFREKPPFFSAKNVDPNPYPETSAGFLSRLFFWWFTKMAIYGYRHPLEEKDLWSLKEEDRSQMVVQQLLEAWRKQEKQTAQHKAAAAPGKNASSEDEVLLGARPRPRKPSFLRALLVTFGSSFLISACFKLIQDLLSFINPQLLSVLIRFISNPTAPSWWGFLVAGLMFLCSMMQSLILQQYYQCIFVTGLKFRTGIIGVIYRKALVITNSVKRASTVGEIVNLMSVDAQRFMDLAPFLNLLWSAPLQIILAIYFLWQNLGPSVLAGVALMVLLIPLNGAVAVKMRAFQ
;
A
#
# COMPACT_ATOMS: atom_id res chain seq x y z
N MET A 1 24.05 6.60 -19.66
CA MET A 1 24.49 6.33 -18.27
C MET A 1 25.99 6.14 -18.19
N ASP A 2 26.63 5.45 -19.15
CA ASP A 2 28.11 5.34 -19.17
C ASP A 2 28.85 6.69 -19.25
N THR A 3 28.27 7.70 -19.90
CA THR A 3 28.83 9.06 -19.94
C THR A 3 28.90 9.73 -18.56
N LEU A 4 28.03 9.35 -17.62
CA LEU A 4 28.06 9.84 -16.23
C LEU A 4 29.20 9.19 -15.43
N CYS A 5 29.56 7.95 -15.79
CA CYS A 5 30.63 7.18 -15.14
C CYS A 5 32.04 7.59 -15.59
N GLY A 6 32.16 8.52 -16.55
CA GLY A 6 33.41 8.97 -17.14
C GLY A 6 33.89 8.09 -18.30
N SER A 7 34.68 8.66 -19.21
CA SER A 7 35.31 7.96 -20.33
C SER A 7 36.83 7.98 -20.18
N GLY A 8 37.51 6.82 -20.19
CA GLY A 8 38.97 6.69 -20.09
C GLY A 8 39.45 5.71 -18.99
N GLU A 9 40.74 5.73 -18.64
CA GLU A 9 41.38 4.86 -17.63
C GLU A 9 40.86 5.06 -16.18
N LEU A 10 40.19 6.19 -15.91
CA LEU A 10 39.57 6.51 -14.60
C LEU A 10 38.04 6.29 -14.57
N GLY A 11 37.42 5.86 -15.67
CA GLY A 11 35.99 5.60 -15.76
C GLY A 11 35.66 4.13 -15.52
N SER A 12 34.57 3.84 -14.79
CA SER A 12 34.06 2.46 -14.67
C SER A 12 32.83 2.26 -15.56
N LYS A 13 32.66 1.07 -16.13
CA LYS A 13 31.44 0.75 -16.89
C LYS A 13 30.21 0.85 -15.98
N PHE A 14 29.07 1.32 -16.53
CA PHE A 14 27.83 1.38 -15.76
C PHE A 14 27.37 -0.01 -15.30
N TRP A 15 27.58 -1.04 -16.12
CA TRP A 15 27.29 -2.43 -15.77
C TRP A 15 28.34 -3.35 -16.37
N ASP A 16 28.83 -4.31 -15.59
CA ASP A 16 29.77 -5.33 -16.06
C ASP A 16 29.31 -6.73 -15.62
N SER A 17 28.83 -7.52 -16.58
CA SER A 17 28.31 -8.87 -16.35
C SER A 17 29.39 -9.84 -15.83
N ASN A 18 30.66 -9.58 -16.11
CA ASN A 18 31.76 -10.43 -15.61
C ASN A 18 32.01 -10.21 -14.12
N LEU A 19 31.79 -8.98 -13.62
CA LEU A 19 31.93 -8.62 -12.21
C LEU A 19 30.68 -8.98 -11.39
N SER A 20 29.49 -8.89 -12.00
CA SER A 20 28.22 -9.05 -11.29
C SER A 20 27.60 -10.44 -11.38
N VAL A 21 27.76 -11.16 -12.51
CA VAL A 21 27.06 -12.43 -12.78
C VAL A 21 28.02 -13.62 -12.92
N HIS A 22 29.17 -13.44 -13.55
CA HIS A 22 30.09 -14.55 -13.88
C HIS A 22 31.25 -14.74 -12.88
N THR A 23 31.00 -14.51 -11.59
CA THR A 23 32.02 -14.64 -10.53
C THR A 23 31.46 -15.30 -9.26
N ASP A 24 32.33 -15.91 -8.47
CA ASP A 24 32.00 -16.52 -7.17
C ASP A 24 31.73 -15.48 -6.08
N ASN A 25 32.26 -14.25 -6.26
CA ASN A 25 32.05 -13.12 -5.37
C ASN A 25 31.45 -11.95 -6.16
N PRO A 26 30.13 -11.85 -6.25
CA PRO A 26 29.47 -10.83 -7.05
C PRO A 26 29.76 -9.47 -6.44
N ASP A 27 30.11 -8.54 -7.29
CA ASP A 27 30.09 -7.14 -6.92
C ASP A 27 29.49 -6.31 -8.04
N LEU A 28 28.91 -5.18 -7.67
CA LEU A 28 28.38 -4.22 -8.64
C LEU A 28 29.46 -3.20 -8.96
N THR A 29 29.45 -2.67 -10.18
CA THR A 29 30.47 -1.67 -10.56
C THR A 29 30.37 -0.45 -9.65
N PRO A 30 31.50 0.22 -9.32
CA PRO A 30 31.48 1.41 -8.49
C PRO A 30 30.56 2.52 -9.02
N CYS A 31 30.40 2.64 -10.35
CA CYS A 31 29.43 3.57 -10.91
C CYS A 31 27.98 3.16 -10.64
N PHE A 32 27.63 1.89 -10.76
CA PHE A 32 26.27 1.40 -10.49
C PHE A 32 25.87 1.62 -9.01
N GLN A 33 26.81 1.32 -8.10
CA GLN A 33 26.64 1.54 -6.67
C GLN A 33 26.41 3.02 -6.34
N ASN A 34 27.25 3.89 -6.87
CA ASN A 34 27.16 5.33 -6.64
C ASN A 34 26.10 6.02 -7.51
N SER A 35 25.32 5.32 -8.32
CA SER A 35 24.23 5.91 -9.12
C SER A 35 22.90 5.28 -8.78
N LEU A 36 22.55 4.16 -9.41
CA LEU A 36 21.21 3.60 -9.33
C LEU A 36 20.81 3.25 -7.89
N LEU A 37 21.69 2.62 -7.11
CA LEU A 37 21.37 2.27 -5.71
C LEU A 37 21.14 3.50 -4.84
N ALA A 38 21.96 4.55 -5.01
CA ALA A 38 21.76 5.81 -4.30
C ALA A 38 20.50 6.55 -4.79
N TRP A 39 20.11 6.40 -6.05
CA TRP A 39 18.99 7.15 -6.64
C TRP A 39 17.63 6.48 -6.40
N VAL A 40 17.55 5.16 -6.20
CA VAL A 40 16.28 4.45 -5.96
C VAL A 40 15.48 5.03 -4.78
N PRO A 41 16.06 5.23 -3.57
CA PRO A 41 15.35 5.87 -2.47
C PRO A 41 14.96 7.33 -2.78
N CYS A 42 15.82 8.04 -3.51
CA CYS A 42 15.59 9.43 -3.93
C CYS A 42 14.37 9.54 -4.87
N ILE A 43 14.31 8.69 -5.89
CA ILE A 43 13.20 8.62 -6.85
C ILE A 43 11.89 8.28 -6.13
N TYR A 44 11.92 7.29 -5.22
CA TYR A 44 10.74 6.94 -4.42
C TYR A 44 10.19 8.16 -3.67
N LEU A 45 11.05 8.90 -2.95
CA LEU A 45 10.62 10.05 -2.19
C LEU A 45 10.09 11.16 -3.11
N TRP A 46 10.74 11.44 -4.24
CA TRP A 46 10.33 12.49 -5.17
C TRP A 46 9.02 12.18 -5.88
N VAL A 47 8.75 10.91 -6.21
CA VAL A 47 7.48 10.49 -6.80
C VAL A 47 6.36 10.48 -5.76
N ALA A 48 6.64 10.07 -4.52
CA ALA A 48 5.64 10.05 -3.45
C ALA A 48 5.30 11.46 -2.92
N LEU A 49 6.25 12.40 -2.97
CA LEU A 49 6.14 13.71 -2.33
C LEU A 49 4.91 14.52 -2.80
N PRO A 50 4.60 14.70 -4.11
CA PRO A 50 3.49 15.54 -4.54
C PRO A 50 2.14 15.05 -4.01
N CYS A 51 1.87 13.76 -4.16
CA CYS A 51 0.65 13.13 -3.65
C CYS A 51 0.57 13.21 -2.13
N TYR A 52 1.70 13.01 -1.46
CA TYR A 52 1.75 13.03 0.00
C TYR A 52 1.57 14.44 0.58
N LEU A 53 2.14 15.48 -0.05
CA LEU A 53 1.92 16.87 0.36
C LEU A 53 0.46 17.28 0.19
N LEU A 54 -0.21 16.85 -0.89
CA LEU A 54 -1.65 17.08 -1.08
C LEU A 54 -2.48 16.40 0.01
N TYR A 55 -2.14 15.14 0.34
CA TYR A 55 -2.78 14.41 1.43
C TYR A 55 -2.61 15.13 2.77
N LEU A 56 -1.39 15.56 3.10
CA LEU A 56 -1.08 16.28 4.34
C LEU A 56 -1.80 17.62 4.42
N ARG A 57 -1.96 18.33 3.29
CA ARG A 57 -2.68 19.60 3.23
C ARG A 57 -4.17 19.44 3.49
N TYR A 58 -4.77 18.31 3.07
CA TYR A 58 -6.19 18.05 3.26
C TYR A 58 -6.52 17.48 4.65
N HIS A 59 -5.57 16.79 5.29
CA HIS A 59 -5.76 16.09 6.56
C HIS A 59 -4.96 16.67 7.74
N GLY A 60 -4.83 18.00 7.81
CA GLY A 60 -4.13 18.66 8.92
C GLY A 60 -4.83 18.48 10.27
N ARG A 61 -4.11 17.98 11.28
CA ARG A 61 -4.63 17.70 12.65
C ARG A 61 -4.02 18.63 13.72
N GLY A 62 -3.54 19.81 13.30
CA GLY A 62 -2.81 20.76 14.15
C GLY A 62 -1.33 20.38 14.32
N TYR A 63 -0.55 21.18 15.05
CA TYR A 63 0.89 20.94 15.19
C TYR A 63 1.26 20.12 16.44
N ILE A 64 2.38 19.39 16.34
CA ILE A 64 3.05 18.70 17.45
C ILE A 64 4.15 19.61 18.02
N ILE A 65 4.23 19.74 19.35
CA ILE A 65 5.31 20.48 20.02
C ILE A 65 6.65 19.77 19.77
N LEU A 66 7.74 20.54 19.66
CA LEU A 66 9.09 20.03 19.49
C LEU A 66 9.52 19.11 20.66
N SER A 67 9.25 17.81 20.48
CA SER A 67 9.66 16.73 21.37
C SER A 67 11.15 16.41 21.18
N ARG A 68 11.77 15.78 22.20
CA ARG A 68 13.16 15.28 22.11
C ARG A 68 13.36 14.38 20.88
N LEU A 69 12.38 13.52 20.58
CA LEU A 69 12.40 12.64 19.41
C LEU A 69 12.39 13.43 18.08
N SER A 70 11.51 14.42 17.95
CA SER A 70 11.44 15.26 16.76
C SER A 70 12.73 16.07 16.55
N ARG A 71 13.33 16.57 17.65
CA ARG A 71 14.63 17.26 17.61
C ARG A 71 15.72 16.33 17.13
N LEU A 72 15.77 15.10 17.65
CA LEU A 72 16.76 14.11 17.26
C LEU A 72 16.64 13.71 15.78
N LYS A 73 15.41 13.46 15.29
CA LYS A 73 15.16 13.19 13.86
C LYS A 73 15.66 14.34 12.97
N THR A 74 15.40 15.59 13.37
CA THR A 74 15.81 16.77 12.59
C THR A 74 17.32 16.99 12.63
N VAL A 75 17.97 16.73 13.77
CA VAL A 75 19.43 16.79 13.89
C VAL A 75 20.09 15.73 13.03
N LEU A 76 19.60 14.47 13.05
CA LEU A 76 20.14 13.42 12.18
C LEU A 76 19.99 13.77 10.69
N GLY A 77 18.83 14.30 10.29
CA GLY A 77 18.65 14.71 8.91
C GLY A 77 19.57 15.85 8.47
N VAL A 78 19.83 16.83 9.35
CA VAL A 78 20.79 17.92 9.07
C VAL A 78 22.21 17.38 9.02
N LEU A 79 22.60 16.44 9.89
CA LEU A 79 23.90 15.77 9.83
C LEU A 79 24.09 15.01 8.52
N LEU A 80 23.08 14.24 8.07
CA LEU A 80 23.09 13.55 6.78
C LEU A 80 23.25 14.51 5.60
N TRP A 81 22.57 15.65 5.66
CA TRP A 81 22.73 16.72 4.68
C TRP A 81 24.17 17.26 4.68
N CYS A 82 24.74 17.59 5.84
CA CYS A 82 26.12 18.06 5.96
C CYS A 82 27.14 17.05 5.41
N VAL A 83 26.97 15.75 5.69
CA VAL A 83 27.85 14.68 5.14
C VAL A 83 27.78 14.66 3.62
N SER A 84 26.58 14.75 3.04
CA SER A 84 26.41 14.76 1.57
C SER A 84 27.09 15.98 0.92
N TRP A 85 27.01 17.14 1.59
CA TRP A 85 27.71 18.36 1.13
C TRP A 85 29.22 18.29 1.30
N ALA A 86 29.71 17.64 2.35
CA ALA A 86 31.14 17.42 2.54
C ALA A 86 31.74 16.56 1.42
N ASP A 87 31.03 15.50 0.98
CA ASP A 87 31.42 14.68 -0.17
C ASP A 87 31.42 15.46 -1.49
N LEU A 88 30.45 16.35 -1.68
CA LEU A 88 30.38 17.24 -2.84
C LEU A 88 31.56 18.22 -2.86
N PHE A 89 31.82 18.91 -1.74
CA PHE A 89 32.92 19.87 -1.63
C PHE A 89 34.28 19.21 -1.79
N TYR A 90 34.47 18.01 -1.24
CA TYR A 90 35.66 17.20 -1.45
C TYR A 90 35.91 16.91 -2.94
N SER A 91 34.83 16.59 -3.69
CA SER A 91 34.92 16.34 -5.12
C SER A 91 35.29 17.60 -5.92
N PHE A 92 34.76 18.77 -5.54
CA PHE A 92 35.17 20.07 -6.10
C PHE A 92 36.61 20.45 -5.76
N HIS A 93 37.03 20.23 -4.51
CA HIS A 93 38.39 20.48 -4.08
C HIS A 93 39.38 19.63 -4.88
N GLY A 94 39.05 18.36 -5.15
CA GLY A 94 39.81 17.49 -6.04
C GLY A 94 39.94 18.03 -7.46
N LEU A 95 38.87 18.62 -8.01
CA LEU A 95 38.86 19.23 -9.33
C LEU A 95 39.78 20.44 -9.43
N VAL A 96 39.77 21.30 -8.40
CA VAL A 96 40.65 22.49 -8.32
C VAL A 96 42.13 22.09 -8.24
N HIS A 97 42.45 20.95 -7.63
CA HIS A 97 43.81 20.42 -7.51
C HIS A 97 44.23 19.54 -8.72
N GLY A 98 43.48 19.60 -9.84
CA GLY A 98 43.84 18.95 -11.09
C GLY A 98 43.51 17.46 -11.19
N ARG A 99 42.76 16.88 -10.24
CA ARG A 99 42.15 15.55 -10.42
C ARG A 99 40.89 15.70 -11.28
N ALA A 100 40.68 14.83 -12.25
CA ALA A 100 39.45 14.79 -13.05
C ALA A 100 38.52 13.64 -12.60
N PRO A 101 37.84 13.73 -11.43
CA PRO A 101 36.93 12.69 -10.98
C PRO A 101 35.72 12.58 -11.90
N ALA A 102 35.17 11.37 -12.03
CA ALA A 102 34.00 11.11 -12.85
C ALA A 102 32.78 11.96 -12.42
N PRO A 103 31.90 12.38 -13.37
CA PRO A 103 30.72 13.20 -13.09
C PRO A 103 29.78 12.64 -12.00
N VAL A 104 29.67 11.31 -11.86
CA VAL A 104 28.85 10.63 -10.82
C VAL A 104 29.19 11.12 -9.41
N PHE A 105 30.46 11.39 -9.14
CA PHE A 105 30.90 11.86 -7.82
C PHE A 105 30.44 13.28 -7.47
N PHE A 106 29.95 14.05 -8.45
CA PHE A 106 29.31 15.34 -8.22
C PHE A 106 27.79 15.21 -8.18
N VAL A 107 27.23 14.46 -9.15
CA VAL A 107 25.77 14.34 -9.30
C VAL A 107 25.14 13.60 -8.13
N THR A 108 25.75 12.52 -7.66
CA THR A 108 25.14 11.69 -6.61
C THR A 108 25.09 12.38 -5.25
N PRO A 109 26.18 12.96 -4.71
CA PRO A 109 26.10 13.71 -3.46
C PRO A 109 25.16 14.92 -3.55
N LEU A 110 25.02 15.53 -4.72
CA LEU A 110 24.04 16.59 -4.96
C LEU A 110 22.60 16.07 -4.88
N VAL A 111 22.26 14.99 -5.59
CA VAL A 111 20.93 14.38 -5.57
C VAL A 111 20.58 13.91 -4.15
N VAL A 112 21.49 13.15 -3.52
CA VAL A 112 21.32 12.68 -2.14
C VAL A 112 21.20 13.86 -1.18
N GLY A 113 22.05 14.88 -1.29
CA GLY A 113 21.97 16.09 -0.47
C GLY A 113 20.62 16.81 -0.60
N ILE A 114 20.11 17.01 -1.81
CA ILE A 114 18.78 17.60 -2.04
C ILE A 114 17.70 16.73 -1.40
N THR A 115 17.79 15.41 -1.52
CA THR A 115 16.80 14.48 -0.95
C THR A 115 16.84 14.45 0.58
N MET A 116 18.02 14.55 1.20
CA MET A 116 18.15 14.62 2.66
C MET A 116 17.58 15.93 3.20
N LEU A 117 17.83 17.05 2.49
CA LEU A 117 17.18 18.32 2.82
C LEU A 117 15.66 18.21 2.72
N LEU A 118 15.15 17.65 1.62
CA LEU A 118 13.72 17.46 1.42
C LEU A 118 13.11 16.56 2.51
N ALA A 119 13.77 15.46 2.88
CA ALA A 119 13.34 14.57 3.95
C ALA A 119 13.31 15.30 5.30
N THR A 120 14.29 16.16 5.59
CA THR A 120 14.28 16.97 6.82
C THR A 120 13.13 17.98 6.85
N LEU A 121 12.86 18.65 5.72
CA LEU A 121 11.73 19.57 5.58
C LEU A 121 10.40 18.82 5.72
N LEU A 122 10.31 17.60 5.19
CA LEU A 122 9.13 16.76 5.32
C LEU A 122 8.89 16.37 6.79
N ILE A 123 9.93 16.01 7.55
CA ILE A 123 9.81 15.75 9.00
C ILE A 123 9.23 16.98 9.73
N GLN A 124 9.70 18.18 9.37
CA GLN A 124 9.21 19.43 9.95
C GLN A 124 7.75 19.71 9.57
N TYR A 125 7.41 19.48 8.30
CA TYR A 125 6.06 19.70 7.77
C TYR A 125 5.05 18.71 8.36
N GLU A 126 5.41 17.43 8.48
CA GLU A 126 4.61 16.40 9.16
C GLU A 126 4.32 16.76 10.62
N ARG A 127 5.33 17.31 11.32
CA ARG A 127 5.14 17.81 12.69
C ARG A 127 4.14 18.96 12.73
N LEU A 128 4.23 19.92 11.80
CA LEU A 128 3.29 21.04 11.70
C LEU A 128 1.86 20.58 11.39
N GLN A 129 1.72 19.48 10.64
CA GLN A 129 0.42 18.88 10.29
C GLN A 129 -0.08 17.84 11.31
N GLY A 130 0.71 17.50 12.31
CA GLY A 130 0.28 16.66 13.43
C GLY A 130 0.36 15.16 13.18
N VAL A 131 1.19 14.74 12.24
CA VAL A 131 1.38 13.33 11.90
C VAL A 131 2.31 12.66 12.91
N GLN A 132 1.80 11.67 13.64
CA GLN A 132 2.55 11.00 14.71
C GLN A 132 3.59 9.99 14.21
N SER A 133 3.35 9.37 13.05
CA SER A 133 4.24 8.38 12.44
C SER A 133 3.96 8.29 10.95
N SER A 134 4.99 8.56 10.14
CA SER A 134 4.92 8.60 8.68
C SER A 134 5.38 7.28 8.06
N GLY A 135 4.48 6.66 7.30
CA GLY A 135 4.82 5.48 6.52
C GLY A 135 5.78 5.81 5.36
N VAL A 136 5.61 6.97 4.73
CA VAL A 136 6.42 7.39 3.58
C VAL A 136 7.89 7.51 3.97
N LEU A 137 8.18 8.16 5.10
CA LEU A 137 9.54 8.30 5.60
C LEU A 137 10.13 6.97 6.09
N ILE A 138 9.35 6.10 6.75
CA ILE A 138 9.85 4.79 7.18
C ILE A 138 10.26 3.94 5.98
N ILE A 139 9.43 3.92 4.91
CA ILE A 139 9.77 3.21 3.67
C ILE A 139 11.01 3.82 3.01
N PHE A 140 11.12 5.16 2.98
CA PHE A 140 12.31 5.84 2.46
C PHE A 140 13.58 5.43 3.21
N TRP A 141 13.61 5.55 4.54
CA TRP A 141 14.78 5.16 5.34
C TRP A 141 15.11 3.67 5.21
N PHE A 142 14.08 2.82 5.13
CA PHE A 142 14.27 1.39 4.89
C PHE A 142 14.91 1.12 3.52
N LEU A 143 14.44 1.77 2.47
CA LEU A 143 15.02 1.66 1.13
C LEU A 143 16.47 2.16 1.09
N CYS A 144 16.80 3.26 1.79
CA CYS A 144 18.20 3.71 1.91
C CYS A 144 19.09 2.61 2.53
N VAL A 145 18.69 2.04 3.67
CA VAL A 145 19.47 0.95 4.31
C VAL A 145 19.62 -0.25 3.38
N VAL A 146 18.54 -0.69 2.72
CA VAL A 146 18.59 -1.85 1.82
C VAL A 146 19.52 -1.60 0.63
N CYS A 147 19.48 -0.40 0.05
CA CYS A 147 20.37 -0.06 -1.06
C CYS A 147 21.83 0.10 -0.60
N ASP A 148 22.08 0.64 0.59
CA ASP A 148 23.43 0.89 1.11
C ASP A 148 24.15 -0.38 1.59
N ILE A 149 23.45 -1.48 1.87
CA ILE A 149 24.06 -2.77 2.25
C ILE A 149 25.05 -3.26 1.18
N ILE A 150 24.73 -3.07 -0.11
CA ILE A 150 25.57 -3.56 -1.20
C ILE A 150 26.88 -2.76 -1.30
N PRO A 151 26.87 -1.40 -1.39
CA PRO A 151 28.10 -0.61 -1.33
C PRO A 151 28.88 -0.79 -0.01
N PHE A 152 28.19 -1.02 1.11
CA PHE A 152 28.84 -1.31 2.39
C PHE A 152 29.71 -2.57 2.32
N ARG A 153 29.17 -3.68 1.78
CA ARG A 153 29.93 -4.91 1.58
C ARG A 153 31.08 -4.70 0.59
N SER A 154 30.82 -4.04 -0.53
CA SER A 154 31.80 -3.82 -1.60
C SER A 154 33.02 -3.05 -1.10
N LYS A 155 32.83 -1.92 -0.42
CA LYS A 155 33.94 -1.11 0.11
C LYS A 155 34.81 -1.86 1.13
N ILE A 156 34.23 -2.73 1.95
CA ILE A 156 34.98 -3.58 2.90
C ILE A 156 35.84 -4.59 2.13
N LEU A 157 35.28 -5.21 1.10
CA LEU A 157 35.99 -6.20 0.29
C LEU A 157 37.15 -5.56 -0.50
N SER A 158 36.92 -4.39 -1.12
CA SER A 158 37.97 -3.65 -1.82
C SER A 158 39.11 -3.25 -0.88
N ALA A 159 38.80 -2.70 0.30
CA ALA A 159 39.82 -2.34 1.29
C ALA A 159 40.63 -3.55 1.78
N LYS A 160 39.99 -4.72 1.91
CA LYS A 160 40.67 -5.96 2.27
C LYS A 160 41.57 -6.49 1.15
N ALA A 161 41.14 -6.34 -0.10
CA ALA A 161 41.86 -6.85 -1.27
C ALA A 161 43.10 -6.00 -1.59
N GLU A 162 42.98 -4.67 -1.51
CA GLU A 162 44.07 -3.72 -1.79
C GLU A 162 45.05 -3.60 -0.62
N GLY A 163 44.65 -3.96 0.61
CA GLY A 163 45.49 -3.84 1.80
C GLY A 163 45.73 -2.39 2.27
N GLU A 164 45.33 -1.41 1.45
CA GLU A 164 45.38 0.02 1.70
C GLU A 164 44.03 0.67 1.34
N ILE A 165 43.67 1.75 2.02
CA ILE A 165 42.42 2.47 1.75
C ILE A 165 42.70 3.56 0.72
N SER A 166 42.35 3.32 -0.55
CA SER A 166 42.59 4.25 -1.66
C SER A 166 42.10 5.69 -1.40
N ASP A 167 40.87 5.87 -0.90
CA ASP A 167 40.29 7.19 -0.55
C ASP A 167 39.76 7.20 0.90
N PRO A 168 40.59 7.55 1.91
CA PRO A 168 40.20 7.50 3.32
C PRO A 168 38.98 8.39 3.64
N PHE A 169 38.90 9.58 3.03
CA PHE A 169 37.81 10.52 3.27
C PHE A 169 36.45 9.92 2.85
N ARG A 170 36.33 9.43 1.60
CA ARG A 170 35.10 8.85 1.04
C ARG A 170 34.73 7.51 1.65
N PHE A 171 35.72 6.79 2.17
CA PHE A 171 35.50 5.60 2.97
C PHE A 171 34.82 6.01 4.28
N THR A 172 35.43 6.90 5.06
CA THR A 172 34.91 7.34 6.36
C THR A 172 33.55 8.03 6.26
N THR A 173 33.35 8.94 5.30
CA THR A 173 32.05 9.65 5.14
C THR A 173 30.91 8.69 4.82
N PHE A 174 31.16 7.64 4.03
CA PHE A 174 30.17 6.62 3.73
C PHE A 174 29.74 5.81 4.95
N TYR A 175 30.66 5.36 5.81
CA TYR A 175 30.27 4.64 7.03
C TYR A 175 29.53 5.52 8.03
N ILE A 176 29.92 6.80 8.12
CA ILE A 176 29.17 7.79 8.90
C ILE A 176 27.77 7.96 8.34
N HIS A 177 27.63 8.11 7.01
CA HIS A 177 26.34 8.21 6.33
C HIS A 177 25.46 6.98 6.64
N PHE A 178 25.98 5.77 6.43
CA PHE A 178 25.27 4.53 6.68
C PHE A 178 24.80 4.40 8.14
N ALA A 179 25.68 4.72 9.11
CA ALA A 179 25.33 4.70 10.52
C ALA A 179 24.21 5.71 10.86
N LEU A 180 24.29 6.93 10.31
CA LEU A 180 23.26 7.95 10.50
C LEU A 180 21.91 7.55 9.87
N VAL A 181 21.93 6.94 8.68
CA VAL A 181 20.72 6.41 8.02
C VAL A 181 20.09 5.29 8.85
N LEU A 182 20.90 4.37 9.40
CA LEU A 182 20.40 3.31 10.28
C LEU A 182 19.78 3.88 11.56
N CYS A 183 20.42 4.87 12.19
CA CYS A 183 19.84 5.59 13.32
C CYS A 183 18.53 6.29 12.94
N ALA A 184 18.47 6.92 11.77
CA ALA A 184 17.26 7.58 11.28
C ALA A 184 16.09 6.59 11.08
N LEU A 185 16.37 5.40 10.54
CA LEU A 185 15.38 4.32 10.41
C LEU A 185 14.85 3.89 11.78
N ILE A 186 15.73 3.64 12.74
CA ILE A 186 15.35 3.24 14.11
C ILE A 186 14.47 4.34 14.75
N LEU A 187 14.85 5.61 14.62
CA LEU A 187 14.06 6.71 15.15
C LEU A 187 12.71 6.91 14.44
N ALA A 188 12.63 6.59 13.15
CA ALA A 188 11.39 6.65 12.38
C ALA A 188 10.36 5.60 12.87
N CYS A 189 10.81 4.46 13.40
CA CYS A 189 9.94 3.44 14.00
C CYS A 189 9.25 3.93 15.28
N PHE A 190 9.83 4.89 15.99
CA PHE A 190 9.24 5.45 17.20
C PHE A 190 8.19 6.53 16.89
N ARG A 191 7.06 6.41 17.57
CA ARG A 191 5.90 7.30 17.44
C ARG A 191 6.13 8.63 18.19
N GLU A 192 5.68 9.73 17.60
CA GLU A 192 5.66 11.04 18.24
C GLU A 192 4.47 11.24 19.21
N LYS A 193 4.57 12.26 20.06
CA LYS A 193 3.48 12.61 20.98
C LYS A 193 2.27 13.15 20.19
N PRO A 194 1.04 13.03 20.72
CA PRO A 194 -0.14 13.57 20.06
C PRO A 194 -0.05 15.11 19.88
N PRO A 195 -0.74 15.67 18.86
CA PRO A 195 -0.73 17.10 18.59
C PRO A 195 -1.32 17.90 19.75
N PHE A 196 -0.86 19.14 19.92
CA PHE A 196 -1.19 19.97 21.08
C PHE A 196 -2.68 20.32 21.18
N PHE A 197 -3.31 20.57 20.03
CA PHE A 197 -4.74 20.85 19.92
C PHE A 197 -5.58 19.58 19.71
N SER A 198 -5.03 18.39 19.94
CA SER A 198 -5.87 17.21 20.02
C SER A 198 -6.89 17.46 21.13
N ALA A 199 -8.18 17.52 20.77
CA ALA A 199 -9.23 17.46 21.77
C ALA A 199 -8.85 16.33 22.73
N LYS A 200 -8.72 16.65 24.01
CA LYS A 200 -8.46 15.66 25.04
C LYS A 200 -9.60 14.67 24.91
N ASN A 201 -9.35 13.50 24.30
CA ASN A 201 -10.40 12.55 23.98
C ASN A 201 -11.19 12.32 25.26
N VAL A 202 -12.45 12.75 25.27
CA VAL A 202 -13.35 12.62 26.43
C VAL A 202 -13.65 11.14 26.67
N ASP A 203 -13.44 10.31 25.63
CA ASP A 203 -13.59 8.87 25.68
C ASP A 203 -12.53 8.20 26.58
N PRO A 204 -12.94 7.44 27.61
CA PRO A 204 -12.03 6.79 28.55
C PRO A 204 -11.16 5.67 27.91
N ASN A 205 -11.59 5.09 26.78
CA ASN A 205 -10.85 4.02 26.09
C ASN A 205 -10.91 4.19 24.55
N PRO A 206 -10.08 5.08 23.96
CA PRO A 206 -10.10 5.35 22.53
C PRO A 206 -9.49 4.23 21.69
N TYR A 207 -9.91 4.11 20.43
CA TYR A 207 -9.37 3.12 19.50
C TYR A 207 -7.86 3.27 19.27
N PRO A 208 -7.03 2.28 19.66
CA PRO A 208 -5.57 2.43 19.73
C PRO A 208 -4.91 2.56 18.36
N GLU A 209 -5.51 2.03 17.29
CA GLU A 209 -4.97 2.12 15.92
C GLU A 209 -4.81 3.58 15.46
N THR A 210 -5.71 4.48 15.88
CA THR A 210 -5.64 5.91 15.53
C THR A 210 -4.37 6.57 16.04
N SER A 211 -3.89 6.09 17.19
CA SER A 211 -2.64 6.50 17.79
C SER A 211 -1.48 5.60 17.41
N ALA A 212 -1.69 4.45 16.75
CA ALA A 212 -0.63 3.48 16.54
C ALA A 212 0.40 3.96 15.50
N GLY A 213 1.69 3.68 15.78
CA GLY A 213 2.77 3.90 14.81
C GLY A 213 2.53 3.10 13.53
N PHE A 214 3.15 3.51 12.42
CA PHE A 214 2.96 2.85 11.12
C PHE A 214 3.26 1.35 11.17
N LEU A 215 4.37 0.92 11.77
CA LEU A 215 4.71 -0.50 11.91
C LEU A 215 3.70 -1.27 12.79
N SER A 216 3.21 -0.63 13.85
CA SER A 216 2.19 -1.22 14.70
C SER A 216 0.87 -1.41 13.95
N ARG A 217 0.51 -0.51 13.02
CA ARG A 217 -0.64 -0.67 12.12
C ARG A 217 -0.41 -1.79 11.12
N LEU A 218 0.77 -1.86 10.51
CA LEU A 218 1.15 -2.87 9.52
C LEU A 218 1.12 -4.31 10.08
N PHE A 219 1.66 -4.51 11.29
CA PHE A 219 1.71 -5.82 11.96
C PHE A 219 0.56 -6.06 12.95
N PHE A 220 -0.43 -5.16 13.02
CA PHE A 220 -1.54 -5.23 13.99
C PHE A 220 -1.10 -5.32 15.46
N TRP A 221 0.09 -4.81 15.78
CA TRP A 221 0.70 -4.92 17.11
C TRP A 221 -0.11 -4.21 18.21
N TRP A 222 -0.92 -3.22 17.84
CA TRP A 222 -1.79 -2.51 18.78
C TRP A 222 -2.86 -3.44 19.40
N PHE A 223 -3.21 -4.54 18.74
CA PHE A 223 -4.16 -5.53 19.24
C PHE A 223 -3.55 -6.47 20.29
N THR A 224 -2.23 -6.68 20.26
CA THR A 224 -1.52 -7.65 21.12
C THR A 224 -1.82 -7.47 22.61
N LYS A 225 -1.91 -6.22 23.09
CA LYS A 225 -2.21 -5.93 24.50
C LYS A 225 -3.60 -6.46 24.91
N MET A 226 -4.59 -6.31 24.03
CA MET A 226 -5.96 -6.77 24.28
C MET A 226 -6.06 -8.29 24.18
N ALA A 227 -5.37 -8.91 23.23
CA ALA A 227 -5.32 -10.36 23.11
C ALA A 227 -4.73 -11.03 24.38
N ILE A 228 -3.64 -10.47 24.91
CA ILE A 228 -3.03 -10.97 26.17
C ILE A 228 -3.96 -10.73 27.36
N TYR A 229 -4.65 -9.58 27.41
CA TYR A 229 -5.61 -9.30 28.47
C TYR A 229 -6.79 -10.28 28.43
N GLY A 230 -7.35 -10.57 27.25
CA GLY A 230 -8.42 -11.55 27.05
C GLY A 230 -8.03 -12.99 27.36
N TYR A 231 -6.73 -13.33 27.28
CA TYR A 231 -6.22 -14.63 27.74
C TYR A 231 -6.21 -14.73 29.28
N ARG A 232 -5.96 -13.60 29.97
CA ARG A 232 -5.88 -13.56 31.44
C ARG A 232 -7.22 -13.31 32.12
N HIS A 233 -8.12 -12.59 31.46
CA HIS A 233 -9.43 -12.19 31.99
C HIS A 233 -10.49 -12.30 30.88
N PRO A 234 -11.70 -12.79 31.19
CA PRO A 234 -12.83 -12.69 30.27
C PRO A 234 -13.09 -11.23 29.91
N LEU A 235 -13.22 -10.95 28.61
CA LEU A 235 -13.45 -9.59 28.12
C LEU A 235 -14.91 -9.17 28.36
N GLU A 236 -15.09 -8.03 29.02
CA GLU A 236 -16.39 -7.37 29.17
C GLU A 236 -16.54 -6.19 28.21
N GLU A 237 -17.77 -5.69 28.01
CA GLU A 237 -18.06 -4.56 27.12
C GLU A 237 -17.25 -3.30 27.49
N LYS A 238 -17.02 -3.08 28.80
CA LYS A 238 -16.24 -1.95 29.33
C LYS A 238 -14.76 -1.99 28.93
N ASP A 239 -14.22 -3.18 28.62
CA ASP A 239 -12.81 -3.35 28.23
C ASP A 239 -12.60 -3.08 26.74
N LEU A 240 -13.69 -3.04 25.95
CA LEU A 240 -13.63 -2.77 24.52
C LEU A 240 -13.33 -1.30 24.24
N TRP A 241 -12.71 -1.05 23.10
CA TRP A 241 -12.41 0.30 22.64
C TRP A 241 -13.64 0.97 22.03
N SER A 242 -13.76 2.29 22.24
CA SER A 242 -14.69 3.14 21.49
C SER A 242 -14.34 3.11 19.99
N LEU A 243 -15.36 3.09 19.12
CA LEU A 243 -15.16 3.10 17.67
C LEU A 243 -14.61 4.46 17.19
N LYS A 244 -13.88 4.44 16.07
CA LYS A 244 -13.50 5.66 15.35
C LYS A 244 -14.75 6.45 14.96
N GLU A 245 -14.67 7.77 15.00
CA GLU A 245 -15.80 8.66 14.64
C GLU A 245 -16.35 8.38 13.23
N GLU A 246 -15.45 8.09 12.28
CA GLU A 246 -15.78 7.74 10.88
C GLU A 246 -16.52 6.40 10.73
N ASP A 247 -16.38 5.50 11.72
CA ASP A 247 -16.97 4.17 11.72
C ASP A 247 -18.26 4.12 12.56
N ARG A 248 -18.62 5.21 13.24
CA ARG A 248 -19.86 5.31 14.01
C ARG A 248 -21.08 5.27 13.09
N SER A 249 -22.14 4.60 13.56
CA SER A 249 -23.38 4.44 12.81
C SER A 249 -23.99 5.78 12.37
N GLN A 250 -23.90 6.81 13.21
CA GLN A 250 -24.40 8.14 12.89
C GLN A 250 -23.78 8.69 11.60
N MET A 251 -22.45 8.65 11.49
CA MET A 251 -21.72 9.16 10.32
C MET A 251 -21.98 8.30 9.09
N VAL A 252 -21.85 6.98 9.22
CA VAL A 252 -22.05 6.02 8.11
C VAL A 252 -23.47 6.12 7.53
N VAL A 253 -24.48 6.20 8.39
CA VAL A 253 -25.89 6.29 7.98
C VAL A 253 -26.20 7.65 7.37
N GLN A 254 -25.65 8.74 7.91
CA GLN A 254 -25.81 10.07 7.32
C GLN A 254 -25.23 10.14 5.90
N GLN A 255 -24.01 9.66 5.71
CA GLN A 255 -23.36 9.63 4.38
C GLN A 255 -24.17 8.84 3.36
N LEU A 256 -24.70 7.67 3.75
CA LEU A 256 -25.52 6.84 2.86
C LEU A 256 -26.87 7.50 2.53
N LEU A 257 -27.51 8.16 3.51
CA LEU A 257 -28.77 8.88 3.29
C LEU A 257 -28.60 10.08 2.38
N GLU A 258 -27.49 10.81 2.50
CA GLU A 258 -27.17 11.92 1.60
C GLU A 258 -26.97 11.45 0.16
N ALA A 259 -26.22 10.36 -0.03
CA ALA A 259 -26.04 9.74 -1.35
C ALA A 259 -27.36 9.23 -1.93
N TRP A 260 -28.23 8.64 -1.10
CA TRP A 260 -29.57 8.20 -1.49
C TRP A 260 -30.45 9.36 -1.93
N ARG A 261 -30.53 10.45 -1.14
CA ARG A 261 -31.28 11.66 -1.50
C ARG A 261 -30.77 12.31 -2.78
N LYS A 262 -29.45 12.29 -3.01
CA LYS A 262 -28.85 12.80 -4.26
C LYS A 262 -29.29 11.97 -5.47
N GLN A 263 -29.34 10.64 -5.35
CA GLN A 263 -29.87 9.75 -6.38
C GLN A 263 -31.36 9.97 -6.65
N GLU A 264 -32.17 10.16 -5.60
CA GLU A 264 -33.60 10.48 -5.74
C GLU A 264 -33.81 11.80 -6.50
N LYS A 265 -33.08 12.85 -6.13
CA LYS A 265 -33.13 14.17 -6.81
C LYS A 265 -32.73 14.08 -8.28
N GLN A 266 -31.61 13.41 -8.59
CA GLN A 266 -31.16 13.22 -9.98
C GLN A 266 -32.19 12.47 -10.81
N THR A 267 -32.82 11.46 -10.23
CA THR A 267 -33.87 10.68 -10.90
C THR A 267 -35.14 11.51 -11.13
N ALA A 268 -35.53 12.34 -10.15
CA ALA A 268 -36.67 13.24 -10.27
C ALA A 268 -36.42 14.31 -11.34
N GLN A 269 -35.21 14.88 -11.41
CA GLN A 269 -34.81 15.83 -12.46
C GLN A 269 -34.85 15.19 -13.84
N HIS A 270 -34.35 13.97 -14.01
CA HIS A 270 -34.45 13.24 -15.27
C HIS A 270 -35.90 12.94 -15.67
N LYS A 271 -36.78 12.63 -14.71
CA LYS A 271 -38.22 12.48 -14.99
C LYS A 271 -38.88 13.79 -15.39
N ALA A 272 -38.51 14.91 -14.76
CA ALA A 272 -39.03 16.23 -15.10
C ALA A 272 -38.53 16.72 -16.48
N ALA A 273 -37.27 16.46 -16.82
CA ALA A 273 -36.70 16.77 -18.14
C ALA A 273 -37.26 15.87 -19.26
N ALA A 274 -37.73 14.67 -18.92
CA ALA A 274 -38.40 13.76 -19.85
C ALA A 274 -39.93 13.95 -19.90
N ALA A 275 -40.49 14.86 -19.09
CA ALA A 275 -41.92 15.19 -19.13
C ALA A 275 -42.19 16.14 -20.32
N PRO A 276 -43.27 15.93 -21.09
CA PRO A 276 -43.53 16.73 -22.28
C PRO A 276 -43.78 18.19 -21.90
N GLY A 277 -43.13 19.10 -22.61
CA GLY A 277 -43.57 20.49 -22.68
C GLY A 277 -44.98 20.52 -23.29
N LYS A 278 -45.86 21.36 -22.76
CA LYS A 278 -47.30 21.45 -23.08
C LYS A 278 -47.66 21.67 -24.58
N ASN A 279 -46.70 21.73 -25.50
CA ASN A 279 -46.89 22.22 -26.88
C ASN A 279 -46.44 21.25 -27.99
N ALA A 280 -46.21 19.96 -27.73
CA ALA A 280 -45.83 19.01 -28.78
C ALA A 280 -47.07 18.34 -29.38
N SER A 281 -47.35 18.63 -30.65
CA SER A 281 -48.38 18.01 -31.48
C SER A 281 -48.12 16.52 -31.71
N SER A 282 -49.20 15.76 -31.84
CA SER A 282 -49.26 14.30 -31.96
C SER A 282 -48.48 13.67 -33.12
N GLU A 283 -48.01 14.46 -34.08
CA GLU A 283 -47.32 13.98 -35.28
C GLU A 283 -45.79 13.87 -35.09
N ASP A 284 -45.18 14.64 -34.18
CA ASP A 284 -43.75 14.57 -33.88
C ASP A 284 -43.37 13.41 -32.93
N GLU A 285 -44.37 12.77 -32.32
CA GLU A 285 -44.19 11.67 -31.37
C GLU A 285 -43.86 10.33 -32.05
N VAL A 286 -44.19 10.19 -33.34
CA VAL A 286 -43.97 8.96 -34.13
C VAL A 286 -42.56 8.89 -34.73
N LEU A 287 -41.89 10.04 -34.95
CA LEU A 287 -40.53 10.12 -35.55
C LEU A 287 -39.40 9.95 -34.53
N LEU A 288 -39.65 10.19 -33.24
CA LEU A 288 -38.64 10.07 -32.18
C LEU A 288 -38.64 8.65 -31.60
N GLY A 289 -37.95 7.75 -32.29
CA GLY A 289 -37.71 6.38 -31.86
C GLY A 289 -37.28 6.28 -30.39
N ALA A 290 -38.05 5.51 -29.61
CA ALA A 290 -37.77 5.06 -28.24
C ALA A 290 -37.40 6.16 -27.23
N ARG A 291 -38.41 6.73 -26.57
CA ARG A 291 -38.22 7.55 -25.35
C ARG A 291 -37.44 6.80 -24.27
N PRO A 292 -36.48 7.44 -23.56
CA PRO A 292 -35.77 6.81 -22.46
C PRO A 292 -36.74 6.51 -21.31
N ARG A 293 -36.87 5.23 -20.94
CA ARG A 293 -37.67 4.80 -19.78
C ARG A 293 -37.23 5.57 -18.52
N PRO A 294 -38.16 6.02 -17.67
CA PRO A 294 -37.82 6.69 -16.42
C PRO A 294 -36.98 5.75 -15.55
N ARG A 295 -35.69 6.06 -15.37
CA ARG A 295 -34.79 5.29 -14.50
C ARG A 295 -35.38 5.28 -13.08
N LYS A 296 -35.42 4.13 -12.43
CA LYS A 296 -35.74 4.02 -11.00
C LYS A 296 -34.48 4.41 -10.20
N PRO A 297 -34.61 5.12 -9.06
CA PRO A 297 -33.46 5.40 -8.22
C PRO A 297 -32.88 4.07 -7.71
N SER A 298 -31.59 3.85 -7.94
CA SER A 298 -30.92 2.59 -7.59
C SER A 298 -30.17 2.73 -6.28
N PHE A 299 -30.61 1.99 -5.24
CA PHE A 299 -29.97 2.00 -3.92
C PHE A 299 -28.53 1.49 -3.98
N LEU A 300 -28.27 0.47 -4.82
CA LEU A 300 -26.93 -0.05 -5.08
C LEU A 300 -25.96 1.03 -5.59
N ARG A 301 -26.43 1.99 -6.41
CA ARG A 301 -25.58 3.07 -6.89
C ARG A 301 -25.25 4.06 -5.77
N ALA A 302 -26.20 4.37 -4.88
CA ALA A 302 -25.91 5.17 -3.69
C ALA A 302 -24.87 4.47 -2.81
N LEU A 303 -25.04 3.16 -2.60
CA LEU A 303 -24.12 2.32 -1.83
C LEU A 303 -22.70 2.32 -2.41
N LEU A 304 -22.58 2.10 -3.73
CA LEU A 304 -21.29 2.10 -4.44
C LEU A 304 -20.64 3.49 -4.46
N VAL A 305 -21.41 4.58 -4.53
CA VAL A 305 -20.84 5.94 -4.46
C VAL A 305 -20.31 6.26 -3.06
N THR A 306 -21.02 5.84 -2.01
CA THR A 306 -20.61 6.11 -0.62
C THR A 306 -19.37 5.31 -0.21
N PHE A 307 -19.34 4.01 -0.52
CA PHE A 307 -18.28 3.10 -0.04
C PHE A 307 -17.30 2.65 -1.13
N GLY A 308 -17.49 3.10 -2.37
CA GLY A 308 -16.69 2.66 -3.52
C GLY A 308 -15.23 3.06 -3.45
N SER A 309 -14.88 4.18 -2.79
CA SER A 309 -13.49 4.59 -2.60
C SER A 309 -12.74 3.60 -1.71
N SER A 310 -13.31 3.22 -0.57
CA SER A 310 -12.75 2.19 0.33
C SER A 310 -12.68 0.83 -0.34
N PHE A 311 -13.72 0.46 -1.10
CA PHE A 311 -13.73 -0.77 -1.87
C PHE A 311 -12.64 -0.79 -2.95
N LEU A 312 -12.42 0.31 -3.67
CA LEU A 312 -11.38 0.43 -4.69
C LEU A 312 -9.96 0.32 -4.08
N ILE A 313 -9.73 0.91 -2.90
CA ILE A 313 -8.47 0.73 -2.16
C ILE A 313 -8.25 -0.74 -1.84
N SER A 314 -9.28 -1.46 -1.38
CA SER A 314 -9.19 -2.90 -1.13
C SER A 314 -8.89 -3.70 -2.40
N ALA A 315 -9.51 -3.34 -3.53
CA ALA A 315 -9.27 -3.99 -4.82
C ALA A 315 -7.82 -3.79 -5.30
N CYS A 316 -7.24 -2.60 -5.11
CA CYS A 316 -5.82 -2.35 -5.40
C CYS A 316 -4.89 -3.25 -4.56
N PHE A 317 -5.13 -3.36 -3.25
CA PHE A 317 -4.34 -4.27 -2.41
C PHE A 317 -4.46 -5.73 -2.86
N LYS A 318 -5.67 -6.16 -3.25
CA LYS A 318 -5.89 -7.51 -3.77
C LYS A 318 -5.13 -7.75 -5.07
N LEU A 319 -5.12 -6.78 -5.98
CA LEU A 319 -4.40 -6.88 -7.25
C LEU A 319 -2.89 -7.02 -7.02
N ILE A 320 -2.32 -6.20 -6.13
CA ILE A 320 -0.89 -6.29 -5.80
C ILE A 320 -0.57 -7.66 -5.18
N GLN A 321 -1.42 -8.14 -4.27
CA GLN A 321 -1.25 -9.46 -3.66
C GLN A 321 -1.28 -10.60 -4.68
N ASP A 322 -2.20 -10.53 -5.66
CA ASP A 322 -2.32 -11.51 -6.72
C ASP A 322 -1.10 -11.52 -7.64
N LEU A 323 -0.55 -10.35 -7.98
CA LEU A 323 0.68 -10.28 -8.77
C LEU A 323 1.88 -10.86 -8.00
N LEU A 324 1.99 -10.56 -6.71
CA LEU A 324 3.08 -11.06 -5.87
C LEU A 324 3.03 -12.59 -5.68
N SER A 325 1.83 -13.20 -5.64
CA SER A 325 1.74 -14.66 -5.45
C SER A 325 2.31 -15.46 -6.61
N PHE A 326 2.35 -14.89 -7.83
CA PHE A 326 2.96 -15.52 -9.00
C PHE A 326 4.48 -15.31 -9.11
N ILE A 327 5.07 -14.39 -8.35
CA ILE A 327 6.53 -14.20 -8.33
C ILE A 327 7.22 -15.41 -7.70
N ASN A 328 6.65 -15.99 -6.65
CA ASN A 328 7.23 -17.13 -5.93
C ASN A 328 7.44 -18.38 -6.80
N PRO A 329 6.46 -18.86 -7.60
CA PRO A 329 6.67 -19.95 -8.56
C PRO A 329 7.78 -19.68 -9.58
N GLN A 330 7.93 -18.43 -10.04
CA GLN A 330 8.98 -18.05 -10.98
C GLN A 330 10.37 -18.10 -10.32
N LEU A 331 10.48 -17.59 -9.09
CA LEU A 331 11.71 -17.69 -8.31
C LEU A 331 12.08 -19.15 -8.01
N LEU A 332 11.09 -20.00 -7.73
CA LEU A 332 11.32 -21.43 -7.54
C LEU A 332 11.86 -22.09 -8.82
N SER A 333 11.35 -21.74 -10.00
CA SER A 333 11.89 -22.22 -11.27
C SER A 333 13.35 -21.82 -11.47
N VAL A 334 13.70 -20.57 -11.15
CA VAL A 334 15.10 -20.09 -11.17
C VAL A 334 15.97 -20.85 -10.18
N LEU A 335 15.46 -21.14 -8.97
CA LEU A 335 16.19 -21.91 -7.97
C LEU A 335 16.43 -23.35 -8.41
N ILE A 336 15.45 -24.01 -9.05
CA ILE A 336 15.61 -25.36 -9.60
C ILE A 336 16.68 -25.36 -10.70
N ARG A 337 16.66 -24.37 -11.60
CA ARG A 337 17.69 -24.22 -12.64
C ARG A 337 19.08 -23.98 -12.04
N PHE A 338 19.17 -23.23 -10.95
CA PHE A 338 20.42 -23.05 -10.21
C PHE A 338 20.94 -24.37 -9.64
N ILE A 339 20.09 -25.16 -8.99
CA ILE A 339 20.48 -26.46 -8.41
C ILE A 339 20.94 -27.45 -9.49
N SER A 340 20.34 -27.39 -10.69
CA SER A 340 20.72 -28.26 -11.80
C SER A 340 22.08 -27.93 -12.43
N ASN A 341 22.62 -26.73 -12.20
CA ASN A 341 23.87 -26.26 -12.79
C ASN A 341 25.03 -26.40 -11.78
N PRO A 342 25.92 -27.38 -11.93
CA PRO A 342 26.99 -27.64 -10.96
C PRO A 342 28.08 -26.55 -10.92
N THR A 343 28.14 -25.70 -11.94
CA THR A 343 29.12 -24.60 -12.06
C THR A 343 28.56 -23.26 -11.58
N ALA A 344 27.32 -23.20 -11.09
CA ALA A 344 26.70 -21.94 -10.68
C ALA A 344 27.20 -21.49 -9.30
N PRO A 345 27.48 -20.18 -9.11
CA PRO A 345 28.06 -19.69 -7.88
C PRO A 345 27.03 -19.63 -6.72
N SER A 346 27.44 -19.99 -5.51
CA SER A 346 26.54 -20.24 -4.37
C SER A 346 25.74 -19.01 -3.91
N TRP A 347 26.28 -17.80 -4.07
CA TRP A 347 25.61 -16.55 -3.72
C TRP A 347 24.30 -16.35 -4.48
N TRP A 348 24.21 -16.85 -5.72
CA TRP A 348 23.01 -16.72 -6.55
C TRP A 348 21.84 -17.49 -5.92
N GLY A 349 22.11 -18.69 -5.40
CA GLY A 349 21.13 -19.48 -4.66
C GLY A 349 20.64 -18.77 -3.39
N PHE A 350 21.55 -18.20 -2.60
CA PHE A 350 21.17 -17.44 -1.40
C PHE A 350 20.36 -16.19 -1.72
N LEU A 351 20.69 -15.48 -2.81
CA LEU A 351 19.94 -14.31 -3.27
C LEU A 351 18.51 -14.69 -3.66
N VAL A 352 18.33 -15.75 -4.47
CA VAL A 352 17.01 -16.21 -4.89
C VAL A 352 16.19 -16.66 -3.68
N ALA A 353 16.78 -17.41 -2.74
CA ALA A 353 16.11 -17.81 -1.50
C ALA A 353 15.68 -16.60 -0.64
N GLY A 354 16.55 -15.58 -0.52
CA GLY A 354 16.23 -14.33 0.16
C GLY A 354 15.07 -13.57 -0.50
N LEU A 355 15.07 -13.49 -1.83
CA LEU A 355 13.96 -12.89 -2.59
C LEU A 355 12.63 -13.65 -2.38
N MET A 356 12.67 -14.98 -2.36
CA MET A 356 11.48 -15.80 -2.07
C MET A 356 10.92 -15.52 -0.67
N PHE A 357 11.79 -15.41 0.33
CA PHE A 357 11.39 -15.07 1.70
C PHE A 357 10.74 -13.69 1.77
N LEU A 358 11.39 -12.67 1.21
CA LEU A 358 10.88 -11.29 1.19
C LEU A 358 9.56 -11.17 0.43
N CYS A 359 9.45 -11.84 -0.73
CA CYS A 359 8.22 -11.87 -1.52
C CYS A 359 7.07 -12.50 -0.73
N SER A 360 7.31 -13.63 -0.07
CA SER A 360 6.31 -14.32 0.75
C SER A 360 5.85 -13.50 1.96
N MET A 361 6.79 -12.78 2.59
CA MET A 361 6.48 -11.88 3.70
C MET A 361 5.62 -10.69 3.23
N MET A 362 5.99 -10.04 2.12
CA MET A 362 5.22 -8.95 1.53
C MET A 362 3.83 -9.40 1.09
N GLN A 363 3.74 -10.57 0.45
CA GLN A 363 2.46 -11.17 0.04
C GLN A 363 1.53 -11.35 1.25
N SER A 364 2.04 -11.90 2.36
CA SER A 364 1.27 -12.12 3.59
C SER A 364 0.78 -10.81 4.21
N LEU A 365 1.64 -9.79 4.30
CA LEU A 365 1.28 -8.48 4.86
C LEU A 365 0.20 -7.78 4.03
N ILE A 366 0.35 -7.77 2.71
CA ILE A 366 -0.63 -7.14 1.80
C ILE A 366 -1.96 -7.88 1.85
N LEU A 367 -1.94 -9.22 1.93
CA LEU A 367 -3.15 -10.03 2.07
C LEU A 367 -3.92 -9.67 3.36
N GLN A 368 -3.22 -9.54 4.49
CA GLN A 368 -3.86 -9.20 5.75
C GLN A 368 -4.41 -7.77 5.75
N GLN A 369 -3.69 -6.82 5.15
CA GLN A 369 -4.17 -5.45 4.99
C GLN A 369 -5.41 -5.39 4.08
N TYR A 370 -5.45 -6.20 3.02
CA TYR A 370 -6.64 -6.38 2.19
C TYR A 370 -7.83 -6.86 3.04
N TYR A 371 -7.66 -7.93 3.82
CA TYR A 371 -8.73 -8.47 4.65
C TYR A 371 -9.26 -7.44 5.64
N GLN A 372 -8.39 -6.72 6.33
CA GLN A 372 -8.81 -5.66 7.25
C GLN A 372 -9.65 -4.59 6.53
N CYS A 373 -9.20 -4.13 5.36
CA CYS A 373 -9.89 -3.09 4.59
C CYS A 373 -11.28 -3.55 4.11
N ILE A 374 -11.38 -4.76 3.56
CA ILE A 374 -12.64 -5.27 3.03
C ILE A 374 -13.65 -5.62 4.14
N PHE A 375 -13.20 -6.16 5.28
CA PHE A 375 -14.09 -6.45 6.40
C PHE A 375 -14.62 -5.18 7.08
N VAL A 376 -13.77 -4.15 7.26
CA VAL A 376 -14.23 -2.85 7.76
C VAL A 376 -15.24 -2.22 6.80
N THR A 377 -14.99 -2.30 5.48
CA THR A 377 -15.95 -1.83 4.47
C THR A 377 -17.27 -2.63 4.52
N GLY A 378 -17.19 -3.96 4.71
CA GLY A 378 -18.33 -4.85 4.94
C GLY A 378 -19.19 -4.45 6.15
N LEU A 379 -18.54 -4.15 7.27
CA LEU A 379 -19.22 -3.67 8.48
C LEU A 379 -19.91 -2.33 8.25
N LYS A 380 -19.30 -1.42 7.49
CA LYS A 380 -19.91 -0.14 7.09
C LYS A 380 -21.14 -0.35 6.21
N PHE A 381 -21.09 -1.28 5.25
CA PHE A 381 -22.26 -1.64 4.46
C PHE A 381 -23.41 -2.10 5.36
N ARG A 382 -23.16 -3.08 6.24
CA ARG A 382 -24.17 -3.61 7.17
C ARG A 382 -24.77 -2.50 8.05
N THR A 383 -23.92 -1.69 8.66
CA THR A 383 -24.33 -0.60 9.57
C THR A 383 -25.17 0.45 8.84
N GLY A 384 -24.74 0.86 7.64
CA GLY A 384 -25.46 1.81 6.81
C GLY A 384 -26.83 1.29 6.39
N ILE A 385 -26.91 0.05 5.90
CA ILE A 385 -28.15 -0.60 5.48
C ILE A 385 -29.14 -0.68 6.65
N ILE A 386 -28.71 -1.22 7.80
CA ILE A 386 -29.55 -1.35 9.00
C ILE A 386 -30.09 0.03 9.42
N GLY A 387 -29.22 1.05 9.49
CA GLY A 387 -29.64 2.38 9.93
C GLY A 387 -30.61 3.07 8.97
N VAL A 388 -30.46 2.87 7.65
CA VAL A 388 -31.44 3.38 6.66
C VAL A 388 -32.77 2.65 6.76
N ILE A 389 -32.76 1.31 6.85
CA ILE A 389 -33.99 0.52 7.01
C ILE A 389 -34.70 0.94 8.30
N TYR A 390 -33.97 1.12 9.40
CA TYR A 390 -34.54 1.51 10.69
C TYR A 390 -35.21 2.89 10.63
N ARG A 391 -34.52 3.90 10.09
CA ARG A 391 -35.11 5.23 9.90
C ARG A 391 -36.32 5.20 8.96
N LYS A 392 -36.28 4.37 7.92
CA LYS A 392 -37.42 4.22 7.01
C LYS A 392 -38.60 3.56 7.72
N ALA A 393 -38.38 2.50 8.49
CA ALA A 393 -39.42 1.78 9.23
C ALA A 393 -40.24 2.69 10.17
N LEU A 394 -39.61 3.72 10.75
CA LEU A 394 -40.27 4.71 11.60
C LEU A 394 -41.22 5.65 10.85
N VAL A 395 -41.06 5.82 9.53
CA VAL A 395 -41.80 6.81 8.71
C VAL A 395 -42.67 6.12 7.65
N ILE A 396 -42.68 4.79 7.58
CA ILE A 396 -43.51 4.03 6.62
C ILE A 396 -45.01 4.17 6.97
N THR A 397 -45.85 4.35 5.94
CA THR A 397 -47.31 4.45 6.05
C THR A 397 -47.96 3.13 6.45
N ASN A 398 -49.12 3.19 7.11
CA ASN A 398 -49.86 1.99 7.55
C ASN A 398 -50.27 1.08 6.38
N SER A 399 -50.46 1.62 5.17
CA SER A 399 -50.73 0.81 3.96
C SER A 399 -49.57 -0.13 3.62
N VAL A 400 -48.33 0.34 3.74
CA VAL A 400 -47.13 -0.46 3.47
C VAL A 400 -46.79 -1.38 4.65
N LYS A 401 -47.06 -0.97 5.90
CA LYS A 401 -46.94 -1.85 7.08
C LYS A 401 -47.90 -3.04 7.04
N ARG A 402 -49.03 -2.94 6.33
CA ARG A 402 -49.94 -4.08 6.08
C ARG A 402 -49.40 -5.02 5.01
N ALA A 403 -48.62 -4.51 4.06
CA ALA A 403 -48.04 -5.30 2.98
C ALA A 403 -46.73 -6.01 3.36
N SER A 404 -45.95 -5.44 4.29
CA SER A 404 -44.74 -6.05 4.83
C SER A 404 -44.83 -6.16 6.34
N THR A 405 -44.73 -7.38 6.86
CA THR A 405 -44.86 -7.63 8.29
C THR A 405 -43.65 -7.08 9.07
N VAL A 406 -43.82 -6.81 10.36
CA VAL A 406 -42.70 -6.40 11.23
C VAL A 406 -41.59 -7.46 11.23
N GLY A 407 -41.97 -8.75 11.21
CA GLY A 407 -41.02 -9.86 11.12
C GLY A 407 -40.18 -9.84 9.85
N GLU A 408 -40.77 -9.54 8.68
CA GLU A 408 -40.03 -9.38 7.42
C GLU A 408 -39.03 -8.22 7.48
N ILE A 409 -39.41 -7.09 8.08
CA ILE A 409 -38.50 -5.94 8.24
C ILE A 409 -37.33 -6.30 9.15
N VAL A 410 -37.58 -7.04 10.24
CA VAL A 410 -36.51 -7.51 11.14
C VAL A 410 -35.60 -8.51 10.42
N ASN A 411 -36.16 -9.43 9.64
CA ASN A 411 -35.39 -10.38 8.84
C ASN A 411 -34.50 -9.66 7.80
N LEU A 412 -35.02 -8.60 7.18
CA LEU A 412 -34.27 -7.74 6.25
C LEU A 412 -33.06 -7.06 6.95
N MET A 413 -33.23 -6.64 8.21
CA MET A 413 -32.15 -6.03 9.00
C MET A 413 -31.12 -7.04 9.52
N SER A 414 -31.54 -8.27 9.86
CA SER A 414 -30.66 -9.26 10.47
C SER A 414 -29.98 -10.16 9.45
N VAL A 415 -30.75 -10.83 8.58
CA VAL A 415 -30.26 -11.84 7.65
C VAL A 415 -29.71 -11.21 6.38
N ASP A 416 -30.49 -10.34 5.74
CA ASP A 416 -30.10 -9.81 4.43
C ASP A 416 -28.95 -8.80 4.55
N ALA A 417 -28.98 -7.92 5.55
CA ALA A 417 -27.85 -7.01 5.79
C ALA A 417 -26.55 -7.74 6.16
N GLN A 418 -26.64 -8.89 6.86
CA GLN A 418 -25.48 -9.73 7.15
C GLN A 418 -24.91 -10.35 5.87
N ARG A 419 -25.76 -10.88 4.99
CA ARG A 419 -25.32 -11.42 3.69
C ARG A 419 -24.56 -10.41 2.85
N PHE A 420 -24.92 -9.12 2.89
CA PHE A 420 -24.18 -8.07 2.18
C PHE A 420 -22.76 -7.85 2.74
N MET A 421 -22.58 -7.94 4.05
CA MET A 421 -21.25 -7.90 4.67
C MET A 421 -20.42 -9.11 4.23
N ASP A 422 -21.00 -10.31 4.30
CA ASP A 422 -20.32 -11.56 3.95
C ASP A 422 -19.98 -11.64 2.46
N LEU A 423 -20.75 -10.96 1.60
CA LEU A 423 -20.53 -10.89 0.16
C LEU A 423 -19.36 -9.97 -0.24
N ALA A 424 -18.95 -9.02 0.60
CA ALA A 424 -17.95 -8.02 0.24
C ALA A 424 -16.58 -8.61 -0.21
N PRO A 425 -16.00 -9.62 0.46
CA PRO A 425 -14.77 -10.27 -0.01
C PRO A 425 -14.97 -11.04 -1.34
N PHE A 426 -16.13 -11.65 -1.54
CA PHE A 426 -16.42 -12.42 -2.75
C PHE A 426 -16.56 -11.53 -4.00
N LEU A 427 -16.96 -10.27 -3.84
CA LEU A 427 -16.95 -9.31 -4.96
C LEU A 427 -15.55 -9.09 -5.53
N ASN A 428 -14.52 -9.04 -4.68
CA ASN A 428 -13.15 -8.95 -5.14
C ASN A 428 -12.65 -10.27 -5.73
N LEU A 429 -13.11 -11.40 -5.18
CA LEU A 429 -12.81 -12.71 -5.75
C LEU A 429 -13.34 -12.86 -7.19
N LEU A 430 -14.47 -12.23 -7.53
CA LEU A 430 -15.11 -12.36 -8.85
C LEU A 430 -14.21 -11.91 -10.00
N TRP A 431 -13.40 -10.86 -9.81
CA TRP A 431 -12.45 -10.39 -10.82
C TRP A 431 -11.02 -10.95 -10.59
N SER A 432 -10.65 -11.17 -9.33
CA SER A 432 -9.34 -11.70 -8.93
C SER A 432 -9.16 -13.15 -9.36
N ALA A 433 -10.16 -14.02 -9.18
CA ALA A 433 -10.05 -15.44 -9.52
C ALA A 433 -9.84 -15.68 -11.03
N PRO A 434 -10.59 -15.04 -11.96
CA PRO A 434 -10.29 -15.13 -13.39
C PRO A 434 -8.87 -14.66 -13.72
N LEU A 435 -8.42 -13.55 -13.12
CA LEU A 435 -7.06 -13.04 -13.32
C LEU A 435 -6.01 -14.06 -12.86
N GLN A 436 -6.19 -14.67 -11.69
CA GLN A 436 -5.31 -15.72 -11.19
C GLN A 436 -5.30 -16.95 -12.11
N ILE A 437 -6.47 -17.41 -12.58
CA ILE A 437 -6.57 -18.56 -13.49
C ILE A 437 -5.84 -18.27 -14.81
N ILE A 438 -6.04 -17.07 -15.39
CA ILE A 438 -5.39 -16.67 -16.65
C ILE A 438 -3.87 -16.62 -16.47
N LEU A 439 -3.37 -15.98 -15.40
CA LEU A 439 -1.93 -15.91 -15.11
C LEU A 439 -1.33 -17.30 -14.84
N ALA A 440 -2.03 -18.15 -14.10
CA ALA A 440 -1.60 -19.52 -13.83
C ALA A 440 -1.47 -20.34 -15.13
N ILE A 441 -2.50 -20.31 -15.98
CA ILE A 441 -2.49 -21.02 -17.27
C ILE A 441 -1.37 -20.46 -18.17
N TYR A 442 -1.19 -19.15 -18.21
CA TYR A 442 -0.11 -18.52 -18.97
C TYR A 442 1.28 -19.02 -18.55
N PHE A 443 1.59 -18.99 -17.26
CA PHE A 443 2.89 -19.47 -16.76
C PHE A 443 3.06 -20.99 -16.88
N LEU A 444 1.99 -21.77 -16.72
CA LEU A 444 2.03 -23.22 -16.95
C LEU A 444 2.27 -23.53 -18.42
N TRP A 445 1.63 -22.81 -19.34
CA TRP A 445 1.80 -22.99 -20.78
C TRP A 445 3.24 -22.76 -21.21
N GLN A 446 3.92 -21.77 -20.62
CA GLN A 446 5.35 -21.53 -20.88
C GLN A 446 6.26 -22.69 -20.46
N ASN A 447 5.89 -23.43 -19.41
CA ASN A 447 6.71 -24.54 -18.90
C ASN A 447 6.38 -25.90 -19.54
N LEU A 448 5.10 -26.16 -19.85
CA LEU A 448 4.58 -27.49 -20.24
C LEU A 448 4.00 -27.53 -21.67
N GLY A 449 3.81 -26.38 -22.31
CA GLY A 449 3.22 -26.30 -23.65
C GLY A 449 1.78 -26.81 -23.72
N PRO A 450 1.36 -27.45 -24.84
CA PRO A 450 -0.02 -27.87 -25.07
C PRO A 450 -0.60 -28.84 -24.03
N SER A 451 0.25 -29.57 -23.29
CA SER A 451 -0.17 -30.52 -22.25
C SER A 451 -1.03 -29.88 -21.15
N VAL A 452 -0.93 -28.56 -20.95
CA VAL A 452 -1.74 -27.81 -19.96
C VAL A 452 -3.24 -27.90 -20.26
N LEU A 453 -3.64 -28.06 -21.53
CA LEU A 453 -5.06 -28.13 -21.92
C LEU A 453 -5.81 -29.30 -21.26
N ALA A 454 -5.12 -30.43 -21.03
CA ALA A 454 -5.71 -31.56 -20.31
C ALA A 454 -6.05 -31.21 -18.86
N GLY A 455 -5.17 -30.48 -18.17
CA GLY A 455 -5.40 -29.99 -16.81
C GLY A 455 -6.54 -28.97 -16.74
N VAL A 456 -6.59 -28.04 -17.70
CA VAL A 456 -7.68 -27.05 -17.80
C VAL A 456 -9.02 -27.74 -18.04
N ALA A 457 -9.08 -28.73 -18.93
CA ALA A 457 -10.29 -29.51 -19.19
C ALA A 457 -10.81 -30.20 -17.92
N LEU A 458 -9.92 -30.79 -17.12
CA LEU A 458 -10.27 -31.40 -15.84
C LEU A 458 -10.78 -30.35 -14.84
N MET A 459 -10.13 -29.20 -14.72
CA MET A 459 -10.59 -28.12 -13.83
C MET A 459 -11.98 -27.61 -14.21
N VAL A 460 -12.26 -27.44 -15.50
CA VAL A 460 -13.59 -27.02 -15.98
C VAL A 460 -14.65 -28.08 -15.68
N LEU A 461 -14.32 -29.37 -15.79
CA LEU A 461 -15.23 -30.47 -15.46
C LEU A 461 -15.53 -30.57 -13.96
N LEU A 462 -14.60 -30.16 -13.09
CA LEU A 462 -14.81 -30.13 -11.63
C LEU A 462 -15.78 -29.02 -11.19
N ILE A 463 -15.93 -27.93 -11.94
CA ILE A 463 -16.86 -26.83 -11.61
C ILE A 463 -18.32 -27.32 -11.50
N PRO A 464 -18.93 -27.97 -12.51
CA PRO A 464 -20.30 -28.45 -12.41
C PRO A 464 -20.46 -29.55 -11.36
N LEU A 465 -19.44 -30.38 -11.14
CA LEU A 465 -19.46 -31.40 -10.09
C LEU A 465 -19.56 -30.76 -8.70
N ASN A 466 -18.69 -29.77 -8.40
CA ASN A 466 -18.74 -29.02 -7.15
C ASN A 466 -20.08 -28.28 -6.99
N GLY A 467 -20.64 -27.74 -8.07
CA GLY A 467 -21.96 -27.12 -8.09
C GLY A 467 -23.08 -28.11 -7.71
N ALA A 468 -23.10 -29.29 -8.33
CA ALA A 468 -24.09 -30.33 -8.06
C ALA A 468 -24.01 -30.84 -6.61
N VAL A 469 -22.79 -31.05 -6.08
CA VAL A 469 -22.56 -31.43 -4.69
C VAL A 469 -23.04 -30.34 -3.73
N ALA A 470 -22.75 -29.07 -4.01
CA ALA A 470 -23.18 -27.95 -3.18
C ALA A 470 -24.71 -27.80 -3.15
N VAL A 471 -25.40 -28.01 -4.28
CA VAL A 471 -26.87 -28.01 -4.33
C VAL A 471 -27.45 -29.16 -3.51
N LYS A 472 -26.90 -30.37 -3.62
CA LYS A 472 -27.33 -31.49 -2.78
C LYS A 472 -27.07 -31.23 -1.29
N MET A 473 -25.91 -30.69 -0.93
CA MET A 473 -25.58 -30.35 0.45
C MET A 473 -26.57 -29.34 1.04
N ARG A 474 -26.97 -28.32 0.28
CA ARG A 474 -28.01 -27.36 0.68
C ARG A 474 -29.41 -27.96 0.79
N ALA A 475 -29.69 -29.06 0.08
CA ALA A 475 -30.97 -29.76 0.22
C ALA A 475 -31.02 -30.62 1.50
N PHE A 476 -29.87 -30.97 2.08
CA PHE A 476 -29.76 -31.71 3.34
C PHE A 476 -29.66 -30.81 4.58
N GLN A 477 -29.23 -29.54 4.42
CA GLN A 477 -29.24 -28.51 5.46
C GLN A 477 -30.62 -27.87 5.58
#